data_AF-A0A8H9GBT9-F1
#
_entry.id   AF-A0A8H9GBT9-F1
#
_cell.length_a   1.000
_cell.length_b   1.000
_cell.length_c   1.000
_cell.angle_alpha   90.00
_cell.angle_beta   90.00
_cell.angle_gamma   90.00
#
_symmetry.space_group_name_H-M   'P 1'
#
loop_
_entity.id
_entity.type
_entity.pdbx_description
1 polymer ?
#
loop_
_entity_poly.entity_id
_entity_poly.type
_entity_poly.pdbx_seq_one_letter_code
_entity_poly.pdbx_strand_id
1 'polypeptide(L)' 'MTDVPNEDRPTPPQPGDAAPRPRPGGVVGTPTSERDHEDFAARTAAAEGLELPDRADAFAALHDELRTRLESGGTASA' A
#
# COMPACT_ATOMS: atom_id res chain seq x y z
N MET A 1 2.65 51.43 21.62
CA MET A 1 2.25 50.67 22.81
C MET A 1 0.87 50.09 22.56
N THR A 2 0.80 48.94 21.87
CA THR A 2 -0.22 47.91 22.06
C THR A 2 0.37 46.60 21.55
N ASP A 3 0.86 45.80 22.48
CA ASP A 3 1.25 44.41 22.30
C ASP A 3 -0.04 43.60 22.11
N VAL A 4 -0.11 42.74 21.09
CA VAL A 4 -1.22 41.80 20.89
C VAL A 4 -0.81 40.48 21.55
N PRO A 5 -1.50 40.00 22.61
CA PRO A 5 -1.14 38.75 23.25
C PRO A 5 -1.54 37.59 22.33
N ASN A 6 -0.55 36.89 21.78
CA ASN A 6 -0.75 35.67 21.02
C ASN A 6 -0.80 34.47 21.98
N GLU A 7 -1.91 34.31 22.70
CA GLU A 7 -2.13 33.22 23.68
C GLU A 7 -3.05 32.10 23.17
N ASP A 8 -3.00 31.76 21.88
CA ASP A 8 -3.70 30.56 21.40
C ASP A 8 -3.00 29.95 20.18
N ARG A 9 -1.74 29.58 20.37
CA ARG A 9 -1.08 28.67 19.43
C ARG A 9 -1.23 27.27 20.00
N PRO A 10 -2.03 26.37 19.39
CA PRO A 10 -2.03 24.97 19.79
C PRO A 10 -0.60 24.43 19.63
N THR A 11 -0.02 23.99 20.74
CA THR A 11 1.28 23.32 20.76
C THR A 11 1.21 22.12 19.81
N PRO A 12 2.16 21.95 18.86
CA PRO A 12 2.22 20.70 18.12
C PRO A 12 2.43 19.55 19.12
N PRO A 13 1.68 18.44 19.02
CA PRO A 13 1.81 17.32 19.95
C PRO A 13 3.25 16.78 19.91
N GLN A 14 3.85 16.62 21.08
CA GLN A 14 5.18 16.04 21.23
C GLN A 14 5.18 14.57 20.77
N PRO A 15 6.26 14.07 20.12
CA PRO A 15 6.36 12.71 19.62
C PRO A 15 6.64 11.71 20.76
N GLY A 16 5.83 11.74 21.82
CA GLY A 16 5.93 10.86 22.99
C GLY A 16 4.64 10.10 23.32
N ASP A 17 3.52 10.44 22.68
CA ASP A 17 2.20 9.83 22.96
C ASP A 17 1.71 8.93 21.81
N ALA A 18 2.63 8.17 21.22
CA ALA A 18 2.26 7.06 20.36
C ALA A 18 1.94 5.85 21.25
N ALA A 19 0.66 5.74 21.62
CA ALA A 19 0.06 4.46 21.98
C ALA A 19 0.63 3.35 21.08
N PRO A 20 0.89 2.13 21.60
CA PRO A 20 1.40 1.05 20.78
C PRO A 20 0.37 0.80 19.68
N ARG A 21 0.68 1.24 18.46
CA ARG A 21 -0.06 0.81 17.27
C ARG A 21 -0.14 -0.71 17.38
N PRO A 22 -1.32 -1.33 17.34
CA PRO A 22 -1.38 -2.77 17.13
C PRO A 22 -0.58 -3.01 15.85
N ARG A 23 0.55 -3.72 16.00
CA ARG A 23 1.27 -4.24 14.84
C ARG A 23 0.20 -4.95 14.02
N PRO A 24 0.00 -4.65 12.72
CA PRO A 24 -0.84 -5.50 11.91
C PRO A 24 -0.25 -6.89 12.10
N GLY A 25 -1.01 -7.74 12.81
CA GLY A 25 -0.61 -9.09 13.07
C GLY A 25 -0.27 -9.65 11.70
N GLY A 26 0.98 -10.10 11.56
CA GLY A 26 1.35 -10.98 10.47
C GLY A 26 0.49 -12.20 10.61
N VAL A 27 -0.73 -12.14 10.06
CA VAL A 27 -1.27 -13.29 9.37
C VAL A 27 -0.24 -13.54 8.29
N VAL A 28 0.71 -14.42 8.60
CA VAL A 28 1.49 -15.12 7.61
C VAL A 28 0.44 -15.75 6.73
N GLY A 29 0.15 -15.03 5.65
CA GLY A 29 -0.72 -15.46 4.60
C GLY A 29 -0.27 -16.84 4.19
N THR A 30 -1.24 -17.69 3.87
CA THR A 30 -1.03 -18.87 3.05
C THR A 30 0.08 -18.57 2.03
N PRO A 31 1.16 -19.37 2.01
CA PRO A 31 2.30 -19.08 1.15
C PRO A 31 1.79 -19.00 -0.28
N THR A 32 1.78 -17.79 -0.84
CA THR A 32 1.73 -17.62 -2.29
C THR A 32 2.92 -18.42 -2.80
N SER A 33 2.68 -19.38 -3.70
CA SER A 33 3.78 -20.20 -4.19
C SER A 33 4.82 -19.25 -4.81
N GLU A 34 6.11 -19.50 -4.61
CA GLU A 34 7.16 -18.66 -5.20
C GLU A 34 6.97 -18.48 -6.73
N ARG A 35 6.42 -19.51 -7.39
CA ARG A 35 5.97 -19.47 -8.79
C ARG A 35 4.89 -18.40 -9.05
N ASP A 36 3.85 -18.34 -8.23
CA ASP A 36 2.76 -17.37 -8.40
C ASP A 36 3.27 -15.92 -8.24
N HIS A 37 4.30 -15.74 -7.40
CA HIS A 37 4.98 -14.46 -7.23
C HIS A 37 5.87 -14.11 -8.42
N GLU A 38 6.69 -15.04 -8.92
CA GLU A 38 7.48 -14.86 -10.15
C GLU A 38 6.59 -14.55 -11.36
N ASP A 39 5.47 -15.24 -11.50
CA ASP A 39 4.50 -15.01 -12.59
C ASP A 39 3.84 -13.63 -12.50
N PHE A 40 3.58 -13.14 -11.29
CA PHE A 40 3.08 -11.78 -11.08
C PHE A 40 4.15 -10.74 -11.43
N ALA A 41 5.38 -10.91 -10.94
CA ALA A 41 6.50 -10.02 -11.22
C ALA A 41 6.83 -9.93 -12.72
N ALA A 42 6.81 -11.06 -13.43
CA ALA A 42 7.02 -11.11 -14.88
C ALA A 42 5.94 -10.33 -15.65
N ARG A 43 4.68 -10.41 -15.21
CA ARG A 43 3.57 -9.66 -15.83
C ARG A 43 3.61 -8.18 -15.52
N THR A 44 4.03 -7.79 -14.32
CA THR A 44 4.28 -6.38 -13.99
C THR A 44 5.39 -5.81 -14.86
N ALA A 45 6.53 -6.52 -15.00
CA ALA A 45 7.62 -6.10 -15.87
C ALA A 45 7.19 -6.00 -17.35
N ALA A 46 6.35 -6.91 -17.82
CA ALA A 46 5.79 -6.83 -19.17
C ALA A 46 4.89 -5.59 -19.36
N ALA A 47 4.05 -5.26 -18.37
CA ALA A 47 3.20 -4.07 -18.40
C ALA A 47 4.03 -2.77 -18.39
N GLU A 48 5.13 -2.73 -17.64
CA GLU A 48 6.06 -1.59 -17.62
C GLU A 48 6.77 -1.38 -18.96
N GLY A 49 6.95 -2.45 -19.75
CA GLY A 49 7.51 -2.39 -21.10
C GLY A 49 6.55 -1.87 -22.17
N LEU A 50 5.25 -1.74 -21.86
CA LEU A 50 4.26 -1.22 -22.81
C LEU A 50 4.36 0.30 -22.95
N GLU A 51 3.87 0.80 -24.09
CA GLU A 51 3.69 2.23 -24.34
C GLU A 51 2.75 2.86 -23.30
N LEU A 52 2.92 4.15 -23.03
CA LEU A 52 2.18 4.88 -22.00
C LEU A 52 0.64 4.70 -22.07
N PRO A 53 -0.03 4.76 -23.24
CA PRO A 53 -1.48 4.53 -23.29
C PRO A 53 -1.89 3.11 -22.88
N ASP A 54 -1.16 2.09 -23.31
CA ASP A 54 -1.50 0.68 -23.06
C ASP A 54 -1.14 0.23 -21.63
N ARG A 55 -0.20 0.92 -21.00
CA ARG A 55 0.27 0.63 -19.65
C ARG A 55 -0.86 0.75 -18.62
N ALA A 56 -1.71 1.77 -18.74
CA ALA A 56 -2.80 2.00 -17.77
C ALA A 56 -3.80 0.83 -17.76
N ASP A 57 -4.19 0.34 -18.94
CA ASP A 57 -5.12 -0.78 -19.08
C ASP A 57 -4.50 -2.09 -18.55
N ALA A 58 -3.21 -2.31 -18.80
CA ALA A 58 -2.49 -3.46 -18.27
C ALA A 58 -2.40 -3.47 -16.72
N PHE A 59 -2.15 -2.30 -16.11
CA PHE A 59 -2.17 -2.18 -14.65
C PHE A 59 -3.58 -2.31 -14.07
N ALA A 60 -4.61 -1.80 -14.74
CA ALA A 60 -5.99 -2.00 -14.31
C ALA A 60 -6.35 -3.50 -14.25
N ALA A 61 -6.02 -4.26 -15.30
CA ALA A 61 -6.22 -5.71 -15.31
C ALA A 61 -5.46 -6.42 -14.18
N LEU A 62 -4.20 -6.03 -13.93
CA LEU A 62 -3.38 -6.59 -12.83
C LEU A 62 -4.01 -6.32 -11.46
N HIS A 63 -4.57 -5.13 -11.27
CA HIS A 63 -5.27 -4.75 -10.04
C HIS A 63 -6.59 -5.51 -9.86
N ASP A 64 -7.35 -5.73 -10.92
CA ASP A 64 -8.58 -6.54 -10.88
C ASP A 64 -8.27 -7.99 -10.50
N GLU A 65 -7.21 -8.57 -11.06
CA GLU A 65 -6.74 -9.91 -10.66
C GLU A 65 -6.33 -9.98 -9.20
N LEU A 66 -5.58 -8.98 -8.71
CA LEU A 66 -5.18 -8.91 -7.30
C LEU A 66 -6.42 -8.83 -6.41
N ARG A 67 -7.40 -8.02 -6.79
CA ARG A 67 -8.67 -7.91 -6.07
C ARG A 67 -9.40 -9.25 -6.01
N THR A 68 -9.60 -9.92 -7.15
CA THR A 68 -10.24 -11.24 -7.21
C THR A 68 -9.50 -12.26 -6.34
N ARG A 69 -8.16 -12.22 -6.32
CA ARG A 69 -7.35 -13.09 -5.47
C ARG A 69 -7.59 -12.83 -3.98
N LEU A 70 -7.61 -11.57 -3.58
CA LEU A 70 -7.89 -11.18 -2.19
C LEU A 70 -9.32 -11.56 -1.77
N GLU A 71 -10.30 -11.36 -2.64
CA GLU A 71 -11.70 -11.77 -2.43
C GLU A 71 -11.83 -13.30 -2.29
N SER A 72 -10.96 -14.06 -2.96
CA SER A 72 -10.89 -15.53 -2.87
C SER A 72 -10.09 -16.04 -1.66
N GLY A 73 -9.61 -15.13 -0.79
CA GLY A 73 -8.83 -15.47 0.41
C GLY A 73 -7.32 -15.65 0.17
N GLY A 74 -6.82 -15.26 -1.00
CA GLY A 74 -5.38 -15.16 -1.26
C GLY A 74 -4.76 -13.93 -0.61
N THR A 75 -3.42 -13.88 -0.54
CA THR A 75 -2.68 -12.77 0.07
C THR A 75 -1.96 -11.93 -0.98
N ALA A 76 -1.86 -10.63 -0.70
CA ALA A 76 -0.97 -9.72 -1.41
C ALA A 76 0.36 -9.71 -0.66
N SER A 77 1.35 -10.45 -1.15
CA SER A 77 2.74 -10.27 -0.72
C SER A 77 3.47 -9.57 -1.87
N ALA A 78 4.13 -8.46 -1.54
CA ALA A 78 4.95 -7.63 -2.42
C ALA A 78 6.37 -7.50 -1.83
#